data_AF-A0A0W0Z262-F1
#
_entry.id   AF-A0A0W0Z262-F1
#
_cell.length_a   1.000
_cell.length_b   1.000
_cell.length_c   1.000
_cell.angle_alpha   90.00
_cell.angle_beta   90.00
_cell.angle_gamma   90.00
#
_symmetry.space_group_name_H-M   'P 1'
#
loop_
_entity.id
_entity.type
_entity.pdbx_description
1 polymer ?
#
loop_
_entity_poly.entity_id
_entity_poly.type
_entity_poly.pdbx_seq_one_letter_code
_entity_poly.pdbx_strand_id
1 'polypeptide(L)'
;MQTTKLLNEADYKHRAELILQNLDSVQLDIEKYNKELFLLGEKLDKVNSFPEFFKIVDDVIKTESELDKFLIKEMKGLNQNIRNILIQDIKDKSEFQSFINVLSFNQIITDKILKNKERLSLHLLKEQLPEPKYNLAKNFIHSITVLKPITELIEKQKAHFKTALDSADSMDQVNEIERQIDVQDSDLLEAYQTLINFPEDEQTAEAVINFLEKNQQIKNLMESFDFAESLIDDVLNAKTRVSVFENHGPK
;
A
#
# COMPACT_ATOMS: atom_id res chain seq x y z
N MET A 1 -0.23 -36.68 -5.60
CA MET A 1 -0.62 -35.92 -4.39
C MET A 1 0.64 -35.38 -3.73
N GLN A 2 0.99 -34.12 -4.02
CA GLN A 2 2.04 -33.42 -3.28
C GLN A 2 1.37 -32.72 -2.10
N THR A 3 1.57 -33.25 -0.89
CA THR A 3 1.16 -32.61 0.35
C THR A 3 2.03 -31.39 0.59
N THR A 4 1.49 -30.20 0.38
CA THR A 4 2.02 -28.94 0.88
C THR A 4 2.05 -29.05 2.40
N LYS A 5 3.23 -29.29 2.98
CA LYS A 5 3.43 -29.25 4.43
C LYS A 5 3.18 -27.81 4.88
N LEU A 6 2.03 -27.57 5.51
CA LEU A 6 1.84 -26.40 6.38
C LEU A 6 2.94 -26.47 7.44
N LEU A 7 3.99 -25.65 7.29
CA LEU A 7 5.01 -25.47 8.31
C LEU A 7 4.31 -24.95 9.56
N ASN A 8 4.47 -25.66 10.69
CA ASN A 8 3.88 -25.25 11.95
C ASN A 8 4.71 -24.12 12.60
N GLU A 9 4.14 -23.40 13.55
CA GLU A 9 4.79 -22.27 14.22
C GLU A 9 6.11 -22.66 14.93
N ALA A 10 6.21 -23.91 15.42
CA ALA A 10 7.42 -24.42 16.05
C ALA A 10 8.58 -24.59 15.05
N ASP A 11 8.29 -25.00 13.82
CA ASP A 11 9.26 -25.10 12.74
C ASP A 11 9.80 -23.71 12.34
N TYR A 12 8.96 -22.67 12.39
CA TYR A 12 9.40 -21.30 12.13
C TYR A 12 10.28 -20.74 13.27
N LYS A 13 9.93 -21.00 14.53
CA LYS A 13 10.75 -20.61 15.70
C LYS A 13 12.12 -21.27 15.67
N HIS A 14 12.18 -22.58 15.40
CA HIS A 14 13.45 -23.29 15.30
C HIS A 14 14.34 -22.73 14.18
N ARG A 15 13.76 -22.35 13.04
CA ARG A 15 14.50 -21.68 11.95
C ARG A 15 14.98 -20.28 12.33
N ALA A 16 14.17 -19.52 13.06
CA ALA A 16 14.59 -18.21 13.58
C ALA A 16 15.81 -18.35 14.50
N GLU A 17 15.80 -19.31 15.42
CA GLU A 17 16.95 -19.59 16.30
C GLU A 17 18.22 -19.95 15.52
N LEU A 18 18.11 -20.79 14.49
CA LEU A 18 19.23 -21.14 13.63
C LEU A 18 19.79 -19.93 12.87
N ILE A 19 18.94 -18.99 12.44
CA ILE A 19 19.39 -17.74 11.82
C ILE A 19 20.17 -16.89 12.84
N LEU A 20 19.64 -16.74 14.06
CA LEU A 20 20.30 -15.97 15.12
C LEU A 20 21.68 -16.55 15.48
N GLN A 21 21.81 -17.87 15.54
CA GLN A 21 23.08 -18.55 15.83
C GLN A 21 24.14 -18.33 14.75
N ASN A 22 23.74 -18.00 13.52
CA ASN A 22 24.66 -17.76 12.41
C ASN A 22 24.95 -16.27 12.18
N LEU A 23 24.35 -15.35 12.96
CA LEU A 23 24.49 -13.91 12.75
C LEU A 23 25.93 -13.41 12.90
N ASP A 24 26.71 -13.97 13.81
CA ASP A 24 28.11 -13.58 14.04
C ASP A 24 28.94 -13.69 12.74
N SER A 25 28.62 -14.65 11.88
CA SER A 25 29.34 -14.87 10.61
C SER A 25 29.04 -13.82 9.54
N VAL A 26 27.96 -13.05 9.70
CA VAL A 26 27.44 -12.09 8.71
C VAL A 26 27.24 -10.68 9.30
N GLN A 27 27.65 -10.47 10.55
CA GLN A 27 27.41 -9.24 11.30
C GLN A 27 27.98 -7.99 10.59
N LEU A 28 29.20 -8.08 10.05
CA LEU A 28 29.84 -6.95 9.36
C LEU A 28 29.06 -6.51 8.13
N ASP A 29 28.49 -7.46 7.38
CA ASP A 29 27.65 -7.14 6.22
C ASP A 29 26.32 -6.52 6.64
N ILE A 30 25.69 -7.03 7.71
CA ILE A 30 24.47 -6.44 8.29
C ILE A 30 24.73 -5.01 8.75
N GLU A 31 25.84 -4.74 9.44
CA GLU A 31 26.21 -3.40 9.89
C GLU A 31 26.48 -2.45 8.71
N LYS A 32 27.15 -2.95 7.66
CA LYS A 32 27.37 -2.20 6.42
C LYS A 32 26.03 -1.80 5.78
N TYR A 33 25.12 -2.74 5.57
CA TYR A 33 23.80 -2.45 5.01
C TYR A 33 23.01 -1.50 5.89
N ASN A 34 22.98 -1.73 7.21
CA ASN A 34 22.31 -0.81 8.16
C ASN A 34 22.82 0.63 8.01
N LYS A 35 24.14 0.83 7.90
CA LYS A 35 24.74 2.15 7.71
C LYS A 35 24.40 2.77 6.35
N GLU A 36 24.51 2.01 5.26
CA GLU A 36 24.18 2.49 3.91
C GLU A 36 22.71 2.93 3.83
N LEU A 37 21.81 2.09 4.32
CA LEU A 37 20.38 2.33 4.37
C LEU A 37 20.03 3.53 5.26
N PHE A 38 20.69 3.68 6.41
CA PHE A 38 20.56 4.87 7.26
C PHE A 38 20.95 6.15 6.53
N LEU A 39 22.11 6.16 5.86
CA LEU A 39 22.59 7.32 5.09
C LEU A 39 21.65 7.69 3.94
N LEU A 40 21.06 6.70 3.26
CA LEU A 40 20.03 6.95 2.24
C LEU A 40 18.77 7.56 2.84
N GLY A 41 18.34 7.07 4.01
CA GLY A 41 17.26 7.68 4.79
C GLY A 41 17.51 9.15 5.14
N GLU A 42 18.74 9.49 5.60
CA GLU A 42 19.12 10.87 5.88
C GLU A 42 19.16 11.76 4.63
N LYS A 43 19.60 11.21 3.49
CA LYS A 43 19.58 11.93 2.21
C LYS A 43 18.15 12.22 1.75
N LEU A 44 17.24 11.25 1.88
CA LEU A 44 15.82 11.47 1.58
C LEU A 44 15.23 12.60 2.43
N ASP A 45 15.56 12.69 3.71
CA ASP A 45 15.03 13.75 4.59
C ASP A 45 15.51 15.16 4.19
N LYS A 46 16.66 15.27 3.51
CA LYS A 46 17.30 16.54 3.13
C LYS A 46 17.08 16.93 1.67
N VAL A 47 16.42 16.09 0.88
CA VAL A 47 16.27 16.27 -0.57
C VAL A 47 15.44 17.51 -0.90
N ASN A 48 15.84 18.28 -1.92
CA ASN A 48 15.12 19.52 -2.27
C ASN A 48 14.65 19.58 -3.73
N SER A 49 14.88 18.53 -4.51
CA SER A 49 14.46 18.48 -5.91
C SER A 49 14.05 17.07 -6.34
N PHE A 50 13.15 16.99 -7.33
CA PHE A 50 12.75 15.69 -7.90
C PHE A 50 13.90 14.91 -8.56
N PRO A 51 14.82 15.52 -9.34
CA PRO A 51 15.95 14.80 -9.90
C PRO A 51 16.85 14.16 -8.83
N GLU A 52 17.12 14.88 -7.74
CA GLU A 52 17.88 14.35 -6.60
C GLU A 52 17.10 13.25 -5.87
N PHE A 53 15.79 13.45 -5.69
CA PHE A 53 14.90 12.46 -5.08
C PHE A 53 14.89 11.14 -5.85
N PHE A 54 14.70 11.18 -7.17
CA PHE A 54 14.70 9.97 -7.99
C PHE A 54 16.04 9.23 -7.92
N LYS A 55 17.15 9.97 -7.94
CA LYS A 55 18.48 9.36 -7.77
C LYS A 55 18.63 8.65 -6.44
N ILE A 56 18.17 9.26 -5.33
CA ILE A 56 18.24 8.62 -4.01
C ILE A 56 17.31 7.40 -3.95
N VAL A 57 16.12 7.46 -4.54
CA VAL A 57 15.20 6.32 -4.63
C VAL A 57 15.81 5.16 -5.44
N ASP A 58 16.47 5.45 -6.55
CA ASP A 58 17.19 4.43 -7.33
C ASP A 58 18.31 3.78 -6.52
N ASP A 59 19.08 4.58 -5.77
CA ASP A 59 20.10 4.07 -4.84
C ASP A 59 19.47 3.19 -3.74
N VAL A 60 18.31 3.57 -3.19
CA VAL A 60 17.55 2.75 -2.23
C VAL A 60 17.14 1.42 -2.84
N ILE A 61 16.49 1.42 -4.01
CA ILE A 61 16.03 0.20 -4.69
C ILE A 61 17.21 -0.73 -4.96
N LYS A 62 18.34 -0.17 -5.38
CA LYS A 62 19.57 -0.94 -5.61
C LYS A 62 20.08 -1.59 -4.33
N THR A 63 20.23 -0.82 -3.25
CA THR A 63 20.73 -1.35 -1.97
C THR A 63 19.76 -2.38 -1.38
N GLU A 64 18.45 -2.17 -1.49
CA GLU A 64 17.43 -3.15 -1.07
C GLU A 64 17.53 -4.45 -1.89
N SER A 65 17.70 -4.36 -3.22
CA SER A 65 17.87 -5.55 -4.06
C SER A 65 19.14 -6.34 -3.72
N GLU A 66 20.23 -5.64 -3.40
CA GLU A 66 21.48 -6.27 -2.96
C GLU A 66 21.32 -6.91 -1.58
N LEU A 67 20.65 -6.23 -0.65
CA LEU A 67 20.33 -6.74 0.67
C LEU A 67 19.44 -7.99 0.58
N ASP A 68 18.38 -7.98 -0.20
CA ASP A 68 17.48 -9.12 -0.35
C ASP A 68 18.22 -10.35 -0.88
N LYS A 69 19.10 -10.17 -1.88
CA LYS A 69 19.96 -11.25 -2.38
C LYS A 69 20.89 -11.79 -1.31
N PHE A 70 21.48 -10.91 -0.51
CA PHE A 70 22.32 -11.28 0.62
C PHE A 70 21.52 -12.07 1.67
N LEU A 71 20.35 -11.57 2.09
CA LEU A 71 19.48 -12.24 3.07
C LEU A 71 19.02 -13.62 2.57
N ILE A 72 18.61 -13.74 1.31
CA ILE A 72 18.20 -15.04 0.73
C ILE A 72 19.37 -16.04 0.74
N LYS A 73 20.58 -15.58 0.43
CA LYS A 73 21.77 -16.43 0.32
C LYS A 73 22.26 -16.88 1.70
N GLU A 74 22.39 -15.95 2.63
CA GLU A 74 23.02 -16.18 3.93
C GLU A 74 22.01 -16.64 4.99
N MET A 75 20.74 -16.21 4.91
CA MET A 75 19.67 -16.59 5.85
C MET A 75 18.69 -17.56 5.19
N LYS A 76 19.21 -18.74 4.85
CA LYS A 76 18.44 -19.79 4.15
C LYS A 76 17.10 -20.07 4.82
N GLY A 77 16.02 -19.83 4.07
CA GLY A 77 14.66 -20.08 4.54
C GLY A 77 14.02 -18.92 5.29
N LEU A 78 14.64 -17.74 5.33
CA LEU A 78 13.99 -16.50 5.76
C LEU A 78 12.76 -16.23 4.89
N ASN A 79 11.60 -16.16 5.54
CA ASN A 79 10.34 -15.76 4.94
C ASN A 79 9.64 -14.76 5.88
N GLN A 80 8.51 -14.19 5.47
CA GLN A 80 7.83 -13.16 6.25
C GLN A 80 7.45 -13.62 7.68
N ASN A 81 7.03 -14.87 7.85
CA ASN A 81 6.66 -15.41 9.17
C ASN A 81 7.88 -15.51 10.09
N ILE A 82 9.01 -16.01 9.57
CA ILE A 82 10.27 -16.11 10.32
C ILE A 82 10.84 -14.72 10.62
N ARG A 83 10.76 -13.78 9.66
CA ARG A 83 11.15 -12.38 9.84
C ARG A 83 10.38 -11.72 10.98
N ASN A 84 9.06 -11.91 11.02
CA ASN A 84 8.21 -11.35 12.08
C ASN A 84 8.56 -11.95 13.45
N ILE A 85 8.79 -13.26 13.54
CA ILE A 85 9.23 -13.93 14.77
C ILE A 85 10.58 -13.37 15.22
N LEU A 86 11.56 -13.30 14.31
CA LEU A 86 12.89 -12.75 14.61
C LEU A 86 12.81 -11.33 15.18
N ILE A 87 12.06 -10.43 14.52
CA ILE A 87 11.89 -9.06 14.99
C ILE A 87 11.29 -9.05 16.40
N GLN A 88 10.24 -9.83 16.67
CA GLN A 88 9.62 -9.85 18.00
C GLN A 88 10.53 -10.42 19.10
N ASP A 89 11.29 -11.47 18.79
CA ASP A 89 12.14 -12.18 19.76
C ASP A 89 13.41 -11.39 20.13
N ILE A 90 13.82 -10.44 19.29
CA ILE A 90 15.06 -9.67 19.47
C ILE A 90 14.85 -8.16 19.60
N LYS A 91 13.63 -7.63 19.46
CA LYS A 91 13.34 -6.18 19.44
C LYS A 91 13.95 -5.37 20.60
N ASP A 92 14.04 -5.97 21.79
CA ASP A 92 14.52 -5.31 23.01
C ASP A 92 16.02 -5.56 23.29
N LYS A 93 16.70 -6.30 22.40
CA LYS A 93 18.10 -6.69 22.55
C LYS A 93 19.00 -5.79 21.72
N SER A 94 19.76 -4.93 22.40
CA SER A 94 20.61 -3.92 21.75
C SER A 94 21.63 -4.51 20.77
N GLU A 95 22.15 -5.70 21.04
CA GLU A 95 23.13 -6.35 20.14
C GLU A 95 22.54 -6.69 18.75
N PHE A 96 21.22 -6.82 18.62
CA PHE A 96 20.57 -7.14 17.36
C PHE A 96 19.96 -5.93 16.63
N GLN A 97 20.21 -4.70 17.11
CA GLN A 97 19.57 -3.50 16.57
C GLN A 97 19.84 -3.30 15.07
N SER A 98 21.09 -3.50 14.62
CA SER A 98 21.43 -3.39 13.19
C SER A 98 20.65 -4.40 12.34
N PHE A 99 20.45 -5.61 12.88
CA PHE A 99 19.71 -6.65 12.18
C PHE A 99 18.21 -6.34 12.14
N ILE A 100 17.62 -5.87 13.24
CA ILE A 100 16.22 -5.39 13.26
C ILE A 100 16.00 -4.28 12.24
N ASN A 101 16.92 -3.31 12.19
CA ASN A 101 16.82 -2.18 11.26
C ASN A 101 16.82 -2.67 9.81
N VAL A 102 17.75 -3.55 9.45
CA VAL A 102 17.83 -4.18 8.12
C VAL A 102 16.54 -4.96 7.81
N LEU A 103 16.05 -5.75 8.76
CA LEU A 103 14.79 -6.47 8.63
C LEU A 103 13.55 -5.57 8.66
N SER A 104 13.63 -4.29 9.02
CA SER A 104 12.45 -3.40 9.05
C SER A 104 12.57 -2.26 8.03
N PHE A 105 13.68 -2.20 7.30
CA PHE A 105 14.05 -1.04 6.52
C PHE A 105 13.03 -0.73 5.42
N ASN A 106 12.55 -1.74 4.71
CA ASN A 106 11.60 -1.53 3.60
C ASN A 106 10.35 -0.76 4.06
N GLN A 107 9.84 -1.04 5.25
CA GLN A 107 8.69 -0.31 5.79
C GLN A 107 9.06 1.14 6.12
N ILE A 108 10.17 1.35 6.82
CA ILE A 108 10.64 2.69 7.24
C ILE A 108 10.96 3.57 6.02
N ILE A 109 11.63 3.01 5.00
CA ILE A 109 12.07 3.76 3.83
C ILE A 109 10.90 4.07 2.89
N THR A 110 9.94 3.15 2.74
CA THR A 110 8.74 3.39 1.94
C THR A 110 7.98 4.61 2.46
N ASP A 111 7.76 4.68 3.78
CA ASP A 111 7.10 5.83 4.40
C ASP A 111 7.89 7.13 4.18
N LYS A 112 9.23 7.08 4.29
CA LYS A 112 10.10 8.25 4.02
C LYS A 112 10.05 8.70 2.57
N ILE A 113 10.04 7.77 1.61
CA ILE A 113 9.94 8.05 0.18
C ILE A 113 8.61 8.76 -0.11
N LEU A 114 7.50 8.19 0.35
CA LEU A 114 6.17 8.76 0.16
C LEU A 114 6.05 10.17 0.76
N LYS A 115 6.50 10.34 2.01
CA LYS A 115 6.45 11.63 2.71
C LYS A 115 7.29 12.71 2.02
N ASN A 116 8.50 12.37 1.57
CA ASN A 116 9.36 13.35 0.90
C ASN A 116 8.88 13.68 -0.51
N LYS A 117 8.30 12.71 -1.23
CA LYS A 117 7.65 12.94 -2.52
C LYS A 117 6.48 13.92 -2.39
N GLU A 118 5.62 13.69 -1.41
CA GLU A 118 4.49 14.58 -1.10
C GLU A 118 4.97 16.00 -0.76
N ARG A 119 5.99 16.12 0.11
CA ARG A 119 6.60 17.41 0.46
C ARG A 119 7.12 18.16 -0.77
N LEU A 120 7.86 17.48 -1.65
CA LEU A 120 8.37 18.08 -2.88
C LEU A 120 7.24 18.49 -3.82
N SER A 121 6.19 17.68 -3.95
CA SER A 121 5.01 18.02 -4.74
C SER A 121 4.27 19.23 -4.17
N LEU A 122 4.14 19.35 -2.84
CA LEU A 122 3.54 20.52 -2.19
C LEU A 122 4.38 21.78 -2.39
N HIS A 123 5.70 21.66 -2.45
CA HIS A 123 6.59 22.77 -2.78
C HIS A 123 6.35 23.26 -4.21
N LEU A 124 6.32 22.36 -5.19
CA LEU A 124 6.01 22.72 -6.58
C LEU A 124 4.63 23.36 -6.71
N LEU A 125 3.62 22.82 -6.00
CA LEU A 125 2.28 23.37 -5.99
C LEU A 125 2.25 24.82 -5.48
N LYS A 126 3.06 25.11 -4.46
CA LYS A 126 3.23 26.46 -3.90
C LYS A 126 3.91 27.42 -4.89
N GLU A 127 4.85 26.94 -5.69
CA GLU A 127 5.51 27.75 -6.72
C GLU A 127 4.59 28.03 -7.91
N GLN A 128 3.66 27.12 -8.21
CA GLN A 128 2.74 27.21 -9.35
C GLN A 128 1.50 28.08 -9.08
N LEU A 129 1.03 28.13 -7.84
CA LEU A 129 -0.23 28.79 -7.49
C LEU A 129 0.00 30.03 -6.61
N PRO A 130 -0.79 31.10 -6.80
CA PRO A 130 -0.83 32.20 -5.85
C PRO A 130 -1.38 31.71 -4.50
N GLU A 131 -0.96 32.35 -3.41
CA GLU A 131 -1.23 31.92 -2.02
C GLU A 131 -2.70 31.53 -1.73
N PRO A 132 -3.74 32.27 -2.19
CA PRO A 132 -5.12 31.85 -1.97
C PRO A 132 -5.47 30.52 -2.64
N LYS A 133 -5.04 30.31 -3.89
CA LYS A 133 -5.28 29.08 -4.66
C LYS A 133 -4.45 27.92 -4.12
N TYR A 134 -3.21 28.19 -3.71
CA TYR A 134 -2.36 27.21 -3.02
C TYR A 134 -3.05 26.69 -1.75
N ASN A 135 -3.62 27.58 -0.94
CA ASN A 135 -4.31 27.17 0.29
C ASN A 135 -5.57 26.36 0.01
N LEU A 136 -6.33 26.68 -1.05
CA LEU A 136 -7.46 25.86 -1.48
C LEU A 136 -7.01 24.46 -1.92
N ALA A 137 -6.00 24.36 -2.78
CA ALA A 137 -5.46 23.08 -3.22
C ALA A 137 -4.90 22.25 -2.07
N LYS A 138 -4.17 22.88 -1.14
CA LYS A 138 -3.63 22.25 0.06
C LYS A 138 -4.74 21.71 0.97
N ASN A 139 -5.81 22.47 1.17
CA ASN A 139 -6.96 22.04 1.96
C ASN A 139 -7.67 20.85 1.30
N PHE A 140 -7.88 20.90 -0.01
CA PHE A 140 -8.43 19.78 -0.78
C PHE A 140 -7.60 18.49 -0.61
N ILE A 141 -6.28 18.57 -0.82
CA ILE A 141 -5.36 17.44 -0.63
C ILE A 141 -5.44 16.91 0.80
N HIS A 142 -5.45 17.81 1.79
CA HIS A 142 -5.57 17.42 3.19
C HIS A 142 -6.88 16.66 3.45
N SER A 143 -8.02 17.18 2.95
CA SER A 143 -9.32 16.54 3.08
C SER A 143 -9.34 15.13 2.47
N ILE A 144 -8.64 14.86 1.36
CA ILE A 144 -8.51 13.49 0.82
C ILE A 144 -7.66 12.63 1.77
N THR A 145 -6.50 13.12 2.22
CA THR A 145 -5.58 12.31 3.03
C THR A 145 -6.18 11.86 4.36
N VAL A 146 -7.07 12.66 4.97
CA VAL A 146 -7.75 12.28 6.22
C VAL A 146 -8.79 11.18 6.04
N LEU A 147 -9.21 10.90 4.80
CA LEU A 147 -10.15 9.80 4.48
C LEU A 147 -9.47 8.42 4.44
N LYS A 148 -8.14 8.34 4.54
CA LYS A 148 -7.37 7.08 4.51
C LYS A 148 -7.93 5.97 5.44
N PRO A 149 -8.33 6.24 6.69
CA PRO A 149 -8.89 5.18 7.54
C PRO A 149 -10.23 4.62 7.02
N ILE A 150 -10.99 5.45 6.28
CA ILE A 150 -12.30 5.07 5.73
C ILE A 150 -12.13 4.23 4.48
N THR A 151 -11.12 4.51 3.65
CA THR A 151 -10.87 3.72 2.43
C THR A 151 -10.59 2.25 2.73
N GLU A 152 -9.91 1.93 3.85
CA GLU A 152 -9.73 0.53 4.29
C GLU A 152 -11.05 -0.18 4.62
N LEU A 153 -12.04 0.55 5.13
CA LEU A 153 -13.38 0.00 5.40
C LEU A 153 -14.16 -0.20 4.10
N ILE A 154 -14.06 0.75 3.18
CA ILE A 154 -14.66 0.67 1.85
C ILE A 154 -14.13 -0.56 1.09
N GLU A 155 -12.81 -0.78 1.07
CA GLU A 155 -12.23 -1.94 0.40
C GLU A 155 -12.67 -3.28 1.01
N LYS A 156 -12.90 -3.33 2.32
CA LYS A 156 -13.49 -4.52 2.97
C LYS A 156 -14.92 -4.77 2.53
N GLN A 157 -15.72 -3.71 2.37
CA GLN A 157 -17.09 -3.83 1.86
C GLN A 157 -17.11 -4.28 0.39
N LYS A 158 -16.23 -3.73 -0.46
CA LYS A 158 -16.07 -4.20 -1.85
C LYS A 158 -15.73 -5.69 -1.91
N ALA A 159 -14.76 -6.14 -1.09
CA ALA A 159 -14.40 -7.56 -1.02
C ALA A 159 -15.58 -8.45 -0.55
N HIS A 160 -16.40 -7.95 0.37
CA HIS A 160 -17.62 -8.64 0.80
C HIS A 160 -18.63 -8.77 -0.35
N PHE A 161 -18.92 -7.68 -1.07
CA PHE A 161 -19.81 -7.72 -2.23
C PHE A 161 -19.30 -8.62 -3.34
N LYS A 162 -17.99 -8.60 -3.63
CA LYS A 162 -17.36 -9.52 -4.58
C LYS A 162 -17.60 -10.98 -4.19
N THR A 163 -17.40 -11.32 -2.92
CA THR A 163 -17.65 -12.69 -2.42
C THR A 163 -19.13 -13.07 -2.53
N ALA A 164 -20.03 -12.14 -2.24
CA ALA A 164 -21.47 -12.36 -2.38
C ALA A 164 -21.87 -12.55 -3.85
N LEU A 165 -21.36 -11.73 -4.76
CA LEU A 165 -21.54 -11.84 -6.21
C LEU A 165 -20.97 -13.15 -6.74
N ASP A 166 -19.83 -13.62 -6.23
CA ASP A 166 -19.25 -14.92 -6.60
C ASP A 166 -20.10 -16.11 -6.14
N SER A 167 -20.80 -15.94 -5.01
CA SER A 167 -21.63 -16.99 -4.39
C SER A 167 -23.08 -16.97 -4.87
N ALA A 168 -23.53 -15.92 -5.55
CA ALA A 168 -24.90 -15.78 -6.01
C ALA A 168 -25.29 -16.89 -7.00
N ASP A 169 -26.44 -17.52 -6.77
CA ASP A 169 -26.92 -18.69 -7.52
C ASP A 169 -28.10 -18.39 -8.47
N SER A 170 -28.65 -17.17 -8.40
CA SER A 170 -29.88 -16.78 -9.10
C SER A 170 -29.85 -15.31 -9.49
N MET A 171 -30.56 -14.97 -10.57
CA MET A 171 -30.55 -13.61 -11.10
C MET A 171 -31.14 -12.61 -10.08
N ASP A 172 -32.13 -13.04 -9.30
CA ASP A 172 -32.73 -12.24 -8.23
C ASP A 172 -31.72 -11.87 -7.13
N GLN A 173 -30.84 -12.81 -6.74
CA GLN A 173 -29.77 -12.52 -5.78
C GLN A 173 -28.75 -11.52 -6.34
N VAL A 174 -28.35 -11.69 -7.61
CA VAL A 174 -27.41 -10.77 -8.27
C VAL A 174 -28.00 -9.36 -8.34
N ASN A 175 -29.27 -9.23 -8.73
CA ASN A 175 -29.96 -7.94 -8.82
C ASN A 175 -30.12 -7.27 -7.44
N GLU A 176 -30.39 -8.04 -6.39
CA GLU A 176 -30.47 -7.50 -5.03
C GLU A 176 -29.11 -7.01 -4.54
N ILE A 177 -28.02 -7.75 -4.84
CA ILE A 177 -26.67 -7.31 -4.51
C ILE A 177 -26.30 -6.04 -5.28
N GLU A 178 -26.59 -5.96 -6.58
CA GLU A 178 -26.38 -4.76 -7.40
C GLU A 178 -27.13 -3.55 -6.82
N ARG A 179 -28.40 -3.72 -6.42
CA ARG A 179 -29.17 -2.66 -5.76
C ARG A 179 -28.52 -2.18 -4.45
N GLN A 180 -27.92 -3.09 -3.67
CA GLN A 180 -27.21 -2.72 -2.45
C GLN A 180 -25.91 -1.97 -2.74
N ILE A 181 -25.19 -2.36 -3.80
CA ILE A 181 -24.01 -1.64 -4.29
C ILE A 181 -24.40 -0.21 -4.70
N ASP A 182 -25.48 -0.02 -5.45
CA ASP A 182 -25.96 1.29 -5.89
C ASP A 182 -26.34 2.20 -4.70
N VAL A 183 -27.03 1.66 -3.70
CA VAL A 183 -27.37 2.42 -2.47
C VAL A 183 -26.10 2.82 -1.73
N GLN A 184 -25.16 1.89 -1.58
CA GLN A 184 -23.89 2.16 -0.89
C GLN A 184 -23.04 3.21 -1.62
N ASP A 185 -23.01 3.16 -2.96
CA ASP A 185 -22.32 4.13 -3.81
C ASP A 185 -22.92 5.53 -3.65
N SER A 186 -24.26 5.65 -3.72
CA SER A 186 -24.96 6.92 -3.51
C SER A 186 -24.66 7.52 -2.13
N ASP A 187 -24.73 6.72 -1.06
CA ASP A 187 -24.45 7.18 0.31
C ASP A 187 -22.99 7.63 0.47
N LEU A 188 -22.05 6.89 -0.12
CA LEU A 188 -20.62 7.23 -0.10
C LEU A 188 -20.34 8.50 -0.90
N LEU A 189 -20.95 8.66 -2.06
CA LEU A 189 -20.76 9.83 -2.92
C LEU A 189 -21.31 11.10 -2.25
N GLU A 190 -22.48 11.04 -1.61
CA GLU A 190 -23.05 12.16 -0.85
C GLU A 190 -22.14 12.57 0.32
N ALA A 191 -21.66 11.58 1.09
CA ALA A 191 -20.72 11.83 2.19
C ALA A 191 -19.41 12.42 1.68
N TYR A 192 -18.87 11.89 0.57
CA TYR A 192 -17.63 12.35 -0.04
C TYR A 192 -17.74 13.80 -0.53
N GLN A 193 -18.82 14.15 -1.24
CA GLN A 193 -19.09 15.52 -1.70
C GLN A 193 -19.28 16.51 -0.55
N THR A 194 -19.79 16.06 0.60
CA THR A 194 -19.94 16.91 1.80
C THR A 194 -18.59 17.20 2.48
N LEU A 195 -17.63 16.26 2.38
CA LEU A 195 -16.33 16.36 3.05
C LEU A 195 -15.25 16.98 2.16
N ILE A 196 -15.40 16.90 0.84
CA ILE A 196 -14.41 17.35 -0.14
C ILE A 196 -14.93 18.56 -0.93
N ASN A 197 -14.29 19.71 -0.72
CA ASN A 197 -14.53 20.90 -1.53
C ASN A 197 -13.59 20.91 -2.74
N PHE A 198 -14.12 20.54 -3.91
CA PHE A 198 -13.37 20.57 -5.16
C PHE A 198 -13.00 22.02 -5.55
N PRO A 199 -11.78 22.26 -6.03
CA PRO A 199 -11.44 23.54 -6.63
C PRO A 199 -12.33 23.81 -7.86
N GLU A 200 -13.07 24.92 -7.84
CA GLU A 200 -13.97 25.31 -8.94
C GLU A 200 -13.23 26.00 -10.10
N ASP A 201 -12.04 26.57 -9.84
CA ASP A 201 -11.25 27.23 -10.87
C ASP A 201 -10.30 26.26 -11.58
N GLU A 202 -10.29 26.35 -12.91
CA GLU A 202 -9.54 25.46 -13.81
C GLU A 202 -8.05 25.37 -13.46
N GLN A 203 -7.42 26.51 -13.14
CA GLN A 203 -6.00 26.56 -12.81
C GLN A 203 -5.67 25.76 -11.52
N THR A 204 -6.48 25.92 -10.47
CA THR A 204 -6.29 25.16 -9.23
C THR A 204 -6.62 23.69 -9.43
N ALA A 205 -7.66 23.37 -10.18
CA ALA A 205 -8.04 22.00 -10.52
C ALA A 205 -6.91 21.28 -11.28
N GLU A 206 -6.35 21.90 -12.33
CA GLU A 206 -5.23 21.35 -13.09
C GLU A 206 -3.98 21.14 -12.22
N ALA A 207 -3.65 22.09 -11.35
CA ALA A 207 -2.51 21.97 -10.44
C ALA A 207 -2.71 20.83 -9.42
N VAL A 208 -3.94 20.63 -8.93
CA VAL A 208 -4.31 19.50 -8.08
C VAL A 208 -4.22 18.17 -8.83
N ILE A 209 -4.71 18.08 -10.06
CA ILE A 209 -4.59 16.88 -10.89
C ILE A 209 -3.12 16.51 -11.08
N ASN A 210 -2.27 17.47 -11.48
CA ASN A 210 -0.83 17.27 -11.61
C ASN A 210 -0.17 16.82 -10.29
N PHE A 211 -0.65 17.32 -9.15
CA PHE A 211 -0.21 16.87 -7.83
C PHE A 211 -0.60 15.40 -7.57
N LEU A 212 -1.85 15.02 -7.85
CA LEU A 212 -2.39 13.67 -7.65
C LEU A 212 -1.70 12.65 -8.57
N GLU A 213 -1.43 13.00 -9.82
CA GLU A 213 -0.69 12.14 -10.76
C GLU A 213 0.73 11.84 -10.27
N LYS A 214 1.38 12.83 -9.63
CA LYS A 214 2.66 12.61 -8.96
C LYS A 214 2.47 11.81 -7.68
N ASN A 215 1.35 11.88 -6.98
CA ASN A 215 1.09 11.24 -5.70
C ASN A 215 -0.03 10.20 -5.80
N GLN A 216 0.24 9.13 -6.56
CA GLN A 216 -0.73 8.05 -6.82
C GLN A 216 -1.35 7.48 -5.55
N GLN A 217 -0.60 7.39 -4.45
CA GLN A 217 -1.18 6.91 -3.19
C GLN A 217 -2.34 7.78 -2.69
N ILE A 218 -2.35 9.09 -2.94
CA ILE A 218 -3.44 10.01 -2.60
C ILE A 218 -4.56 9.91 -3.64
N LYS A 219 -4.20 9.78 -4.92
CA LYS A 219 -5.17 9.54 -6.01
C LYS A 219 -6.00 8.29 -5.74
N ASN A 220 -5.35 7.18 -5.36
CA ASN A 220 -6.02 5.93 -5.03
C ASN A 220 -6.99 6.06 -3.84
N LEU A 221 -6.74 6.98 -2.89
CA LEU A 221 -7.70 7.24 -1.81
C LEU A 221 -9.00 7.85 -2.35
N MET A 222 -8.89 8.76 -3.32
CA MET A 222 -10.04 9.35 -3.99
C MET A 222 -10.79 8.30 -4.82
N GLU A 223 -10.06 7.52 -5.64
CA GLU A 223 -10.64 6.46 -6.48
C GLU A 223 -11.26 5.31 -5.65
N SER A 224 -10.90 5.18 -4.36
CA SER A 224 -11.56 4.22 -3.47
C SER A 224 -13.05 4.51 -3.31
N PHE A 225 -13.49 5.77 -3.49
CA PHE A 225 -14.89 6.18 -3.41
C PHE A 225 -15.70 5.91 -4.69
N ASP A 226 -15.06 5.49 -5.80
CA ASP A 226 -15.73 5.03 -7.02
C ASP A 226 -16.25 3.59 -6.80
N PHE A 227 -17.23 3.46 -5.89
CA PHE A 227 -17.61 2.19 -5.28
C PHE A 227 -18.26 1.24 -6.29
N ALA A 228 -19.32 1.69 -6.96
CA ALA A 228 -20.03 0.88 -7.94
C ALA A 228 -19.16 0.60 -9.18
N GLU A 229 -18.41 1.60 -9.65
CA GLU A 229 -17.53 1.45 -10.81
C GLU A 229 -16.47 0.36 -10.57
N SER A 230 -15.91 0.28 -9.37
CA SER A 230 -14.93 -0.76 -9.02
C SER A 230 -15.50 -2.19 -8.99
N LEU A 231 -16.83 -2.36 -8.94
CA LEU A 231 -17.52 -3.66 -8.85
C LEU A 231 -18.27 -4.05 -10.13
N ILE A 232 -18.27 -3.20 -11.16
CA ILE A 232 -19.09 -3.40 -12.37
C ILE A 232 -18.76 -4.72 -13.09
N ASP A 233 -17.47 -5.05 -13.22
CA ASP A 233 -17.03 -6.28 -13.84
C ASP A 233 -17.45 -7.51 -13.04
N ASP A 234 -17.42 -7.42 -11.71
CA ASP A 234 -17.85 -8.50 -10.83
C ASP A 234 -19.36 -8.76 -10.95
N VAL A 235 -20.16 -7.70 -11.07
CA VAL A 235 -21.61 -7.79 -11.33
C VAL A 235 -21.87 -8.42 -12.71
N LEU A 236 -21.19 -7.95 -13.77
CA LEU A 236 -21.34 -8.49 -15.12
C LEU A 236 -20.95 -9.97 -15.20
N ASN A 237 -19.88 -10.37 -14.51
CA ASN A 237 -19.45 -11.75 -14.42
C ASN A 237 -20.48 -12.62 -13.69
N ALA A 238 -21.04 -12.16 -12.58
CA ALA A 238 -22.09 -12.87 -11.85
C ALA A 238 -23.36 -13.05 -12.71
N LYS A 239 -23.83 -11.99 -13.37
CA LYS A 239 -24.98 -12.03 -14.29
C LYS A 239 -24.77 -13.06 -15.40
N THR A 240 -23.58 -13.07 -16.01
CA THR A 240 -23.22 -14.02 -17.07
C THR A 240 -23.23 -15.45 -16.54
N ARG A 241 -22.57 -15.69 -15.40
CA ARG A 241 -22.47 -17.02 -14.78
C ARG A 241 -23.84 -17.61 -14.51
N VAL A 242 -24.70 -16.85 -13.81
CA VAL A 242 -26.04 -17.31 -13.43
C VAL A 242 -26.93 -17.53 -14.65
N SER A 243 -26.88 -16.63 -15.64
CA SER A 243 -27.65 -16.79 -16.89
C SER A 243 -27.28 -18.08 -17.63
N VAL A 244 -26.01 -18.50 -17.59
CA VAL A 244 -25.56 -19.78 -18.18
C VAL A 244 -26.07 -20.98 -17.39
N PHE A 245 -26.08 -20.91 -16.05
CA PHE A 245 -26.62 -21.97 -15.20
C PHE A 245 -28.14 -22.13 -15.33
N GLU A 246 -28.89 -21.04 -15.46
CA GLU A 246 -30.34 -21.05 -15.65
C GLU A 246 -30.74 -21.61 -17.04
N ASN A 247 -29.96 -21.31 -18.09
CA ASN A 247 -30.22 -21.81 -19.45
C ASN A 247 -29.70 -23.24 -19.72
N HIS A 248 -28.84 -23.77 -18.85
CA HIS A 248 -28.21 -25.09 -19.01
C HIS A 248 -28.24 -25.93 -17.73
N GLY A 249 -29.32 -25.83 -16.95
CA GLY A 249 -29.50 -26.56 -15.68
C GLY A 249 -29.11 -28.06 -15.76
N PRO A 250 -28.73 -28.68 -14.62
CA PRO A 250 -28.04 -29.96 -14.60
C PRO A 250 -28.84 -31.03 -15.35
N LYS A 251 -28.16 -31.77 -16.23
CA LYS A 251 -28.70 -33.01 -16.80
C LYS A 251 -29.06 -34.02 -15.73
#